data_AF-A0A811ASH6-F1
#
_entry.id   AF-A0A811ASH6-F1
#
_cell.length_a   1.000
_cell.length_b   1.000
_cell.length_c   1.000
_cell.angle_alpha   90.00
_cell.angle_beta   90.00
_cell.angle_gamma   90.00
#
_symmetry.space_group_name_H-M   'P 1'
#
loop_
_entity.id
_entity.type
_entity.pdbx_description
1 polymer ?
#
loop_
_entity_poly.entity_id
_entity_poly.type
_entity_poly.pdbx_seq_one_letter_code
_entity_poly.pdbx_strand_id
1 'polypeptide(L)' 'MPFDLLSVLSTRPDVEVNGFNGGVLNGVPSAYHWYTEQYGVKWPCGYEVNISSQETTSFRLISTRRGVSRKATLLQY' A
#
# COMPACT_ATOMS: atom_id res chain seq x y z
N MET A 1 8.53 -7.23 5.44
CA MET A 1 8.47 -5.83 5.94
C MET A 1 7.53 -5.80 7.15
N PRO A 2 7.72 -4.93 8.16
CA PRO A 2 6.75 -4.81 9.23
C PRO A 2 5.44 -4.24 8.67
N PHE A 3 4.30 -4.76 9.12
CA PHE A 3 2.97 -4.36 8.64
C PHE A 3 2.82 -4.48 7.11
N ASP A 4 3.08 -5.69 6.59
CA ASP A 4 2.97 -6.05 5.18
C ASP A 4 1.53 -6.47 4.82
N LEU A 5 0.83 -5.65 4.07
CA LEU A 5 -0.58 -5.89 3.69
C LEU A 5 -0.73 -7.04 2.70
N LEU A 6 0.33 -7.43 2.00
CA LEU A 6 0.30 -8.57 1.06
C LEU A 6 0.06 -9.90 1.78
N SER A 7 0.39 -9.96 3.08
CA SER A 7 0.11 -11.12 3.94
C SER A 7 -1.36 -11.22 4.36
N VAL A 8 -2.12 -10.13 4.26
CA VAL A 8 -3.54 -10.05 4.65
C VAL A 8 -4.44 -10.21 3.44
N LEU A 9 -4.12 -9.49 2.35
CA LEU A 9 -4.83 -9.56 1.08
C LEU A 9 -3.81 -9.76 -0.03
N SER A 10 -3.88 -10.93 -0.66
CA SER A 10 -2.96 -11.34 -1.71
C SER A 10 -2.99 -10.41 -2.93
N THR A 11 -1.82 -10.18 -3.51
CA THR A 11 -1.64 -9.54 -4.82
C THR A 11 -1.72 -10.55 -5.96
N ARG A 12 -1.66 -10.07 -7.21
CA ARG A 12 -1.57 -10.93 -8.39
C ARG A 12 -0.11 -11.16 -8.80
N PRO A 13 0.29 -12.41 -9.13
CA PRO A 13 1.67 -12.70 -9.54
C PRO A 13 2.15 -11.96 -10.78
N ASP A 14 1.28 -11.77 -11.78
CA ASP A 14 1.63 -11.06 -13.01
C ASP A 14 1.90 -9.57 -12.77
N VAL A 15 1.18 -8.94 -11.85
CA VAL A 15 1.41 -7.56 -11.41
C VAL A 15 2.77 -7.42 -10.72
N GLU A 16 3.13 -8.36 -9.84
CA GLU A 16 4.44 -8.37 -9.18
C GLU A 16 5.58 -8.50 -10.18
N VAL A 17 5.42 -9.39 -11.18
CA VAL A 17 6.39 -9.55 -12.27
C VAL A 17 6.48 -8.30 -13.15
N ASN A 18 5.35 -7.63 -13.41
CA ASN A 18 5.33 -6.38 -14.18
C ASN A 18 6.01 -5.23 -13.42
N GLY A 19 6.08 -5.33 -12.09
CA GLY A 19 6.83 -4.42 -11.23
C GLY A 19 6.18 -3.05 -11.07
N PHE A 20 6.85 -2.17 -10.32
CA PHE A 20 6.28 -0.89 -9.87
C PHE A 20 5.80 0.03 -10.98
N ASN A 21 6.67 0.26 -11.96
CA ASN A 21 6.39 1.13 -13.10
C ASN A 21 5.68 0.39 -14.24
N GLY A 22 5.59 -0.94 -14.17
CA GLY A 22 5.07 -1.76 -15.25
C GLY A 22 6.04 -1.81 -16.45
N GLY A 23 5.52 -2.26 -17.59
CA GLY A 23 6.20 -2.18 -18.89
C GLY A 23 6.88 -3.48 -19.33
N VAL A 24 6.89 -4.51 -18.50
CA VAL A 24 7.39 -5.85 -18.87
C VAL A 24 6.29 -6.68 -19.54
N LEU A 25 5.06 -6.59 -19.03
CA LEU A 25 3.91 -7.37 -19.49
C LEU A 25 2.82 -6.46 -20.07
N ASN A 26 2.49 -6.67 -21.35
CA ASN A 26 1.45 -5.92 -22.04
C ASN A 26 0.06 -6.26 -21.48
N GLY A 27 -0.75 -5.22 -21.24
CA GLY A 27 -2.12 -5.37 -20.71
C GLY A 27 -2.20 -5.70 -19.20
N VAL A 28 -1.06 -5.89 -18.53
CA VAL A 28 -1.00 -6.06 -17.08
C VAL A 28 -0.78 -4.68 -16.44
N PRO A 29 -1.52 -4.32 -15.37
CA PRO A 29 -1.29 -3.06 -14.68
C PRO A 29 0.08 -3.06 -14.00
N SER A 30 0.62 -1.87 -13.74
CA SER A 30 1.81 -1.77 -12.90
C SER A 30 1.45 -2.02 -11.43
N ALA A 31 2.42 -2.48 -10.64
CA ALA A 31 2.20 -2.68 -9.21
C ALA A 31 1.82 -1.38 -8.50
N TYR A 32 2.31 -0.22 -8.95
CA TYR A 32 1.82 1.08 -8.45
C TYR A 32 0.30 1.24 -8.61
N HIS A 33 -0.24 1.02 -9.81
CA HIS A 33 -1.66 1.20 -10.07
C HIS A 33 -2.49 0.16 -9.30
N TRP A 34 -2.06 -1.10 -9.32
CA TRP A 34 -2.72 -2.17 -8.59
C TRP A 34 -2.77 -1.89 -7.08
N TYR A 35 -1.64 -1.49 -6.47
CA TYR A 35 -1.58 -1.24 -5.04
C TYR A 35 -2.39 -0.02 -4.61
N THR A 36 -2.39 1.03 -5.42
CA THR A 36 -3.17 2.23 -5.11
C THR A 36 -4.67 1.98 -5.21
N GLU A 37 -5.11 1.08 -6.08
CA GLU A 37 -6.51 0.65 -6.19
C GLU A 37 -6.92 -0.33 -5.07
N GLN A 38 -6.13 -1.38 -4.82
CA GLN A 38 -6.50 -2.45 -3.87
C GLN A 38 -6.23 -2.07 -2.41
N TYR A 39 -5.13 -1.36 -2.13
CA TYR A 39 -4.69 -1.06 -0.76
C TYR A 39 -4.74 0.44 -0.41
N GLY A 40 -5.00 1.32 -1.38
CA GLY A 40 -5.04 2.78 -1.18
C GLY A 40 -3.67 3.44 -0.91
N VAL A 41 -2.57 2.70 -1.10
CA VAL A 41 -1.19 3.14 -0.86
C VAL A 41 -0.30 2.74 -2.02
N LYS A 42 0.75 3.51 -2.26
CA LYS A 42 1.70 3.15 -3.33
C LYS A 42 2.63 2.02 -2.94
N TRP A 43 2.88 1.82 -1.64
CA TRP A 43 3.63 0.70 -1.05
C TRP A 43 2.79 0.03 0.04
N PRO A 44 2.41 -1.25 -0.12
CA PRO A 44 1.57 -2.00 0.82
C PRO A 44 2.34 -2.50 2.04
N CYS A 45 3.28 -1.69 2.53
CA CYS A 45 4.08 -1.98 3.72
C CYS A 45 4.20 -0.73 4.59
N GLY A 46 4.06 -0.92 5.90
CA GLY A 46 4.36 0.10 6.89
C GLY A 46 5.86 0.28 7.15
N TYR A 47 6.23 1.45 7.65
CA TYR A 47 7.55 1.71 8.25
C TYR A 47 7.39 2.46 9.57
N GLU A 48 8.48 2.58 10.34
CA GLU A 48 8.48 3.19 11.68
C GLU A 48 7.39 2.58 12.58
N VAL A 49 7.25 1.26 12.52
CA VAL A 49 6.20 0.54 13.25
C VAL A 49 6.50 0.55 14.73
N ASN A 50 5.61 1.13 15.52
CA ASN A 50 5.62 1.08 16.98
C ASN A 50 4.42 0.28 17.47
N ILE A 51 4.68 -0.74 18.28
CA ILE A 51 3.66 -1.59 18.89
C ILE A 51 3.83 -1.47 20.39
N SER A 52 2.75 -1.12 21.09
CA SER A 52 2.70 -1.08 22.54
C SER A 52 1.48 -1.82 23.04
N SER A 53 1.64 -2.59 24.11
CA SER A 53 0.50 -3.11 24.88
C SER A 53 -0.04 -1.98 25.75
N GLN A 54 -1.36 -1.82 25.77
CA GLN A 54 -2.02 -0.90 26.70
C GLN A 54 -2.56 -1.66 27.91
N GLU A 55 -3.08 -2.87 27.68
CA GLU A 55 -3.57 -3.81 28.69
C GLU A 55 -3.33 -5.27 28.22
N THR A 56 -3.86 -6.25 28.93
CA THR A 56 -3.72 -7.69 28.61
C THR A 56 -4.33 -8.08 27.26
N THR A 57 -5.44 -7.45 26.86
CA THR A 57 -6.20 -7.79 25.64
C THR A 57 -6.13 -6.72 24.56
N SER A 58 -5.36 -5.64 24.79
CA SER A 58 -5.30 -4.51 23.87
C SER A 58 -3.86 -4.13 23.53
N PHE A 59 -3.66 -3.82 22.25
CA PHE A 59 -2.42 -3.24 21.75
C PHE A 59 -2.74 -2.04 20.88
N ARG A 60 -1.81 -1.09 20.87
CA ARG A 60 -1.79 0.04 19.96
C ARG A 60 -0.70 -0.19 18.93
N LEU A 61 -1.05 -0.07 17.66
CA LEU A 61 -0.13 -0.08 16.54
C LEU A 61 -0.13 1.29 15.88
N ILE A 62 1.06 1.86 15.70
CA ILE A 62 1.28 3.07 14.92
C ILE A 62 2.28 2.72 13.82
N SER A 63 1.98 3.12 12.58
CA SER A 63 2.89 2.95 11.45
C SER A 63 2.75 4.09 10.47
N THR A 64 3.86 4.47 9.86
CA THR A 64 3.90 5.40 8.74
C THR A 64 3.67 4.64 7.43
N ARG A 65 2.85 5.23 6.54
CA ARG A 65 2.54 4.67 5.21
C ARG A 65 2.85 5.65 4.10
N ARG A 66 3.25 5.14 2.93
CA ARG A 66 3.42 5.98 1.74
C ARG A 66 2.09 6.11 0.99
N GLY A 67 1.41 7.22 1.26
CA GLY A 67 0.16 7.59 0.60
C GLY A 67 0.32 8.01 -0.86
N VAL A 68 -0.81 8.16 -1.53
CA VAL A 68 -0.94 8.71 -2.88
C VAL A 68 -1.19 10.21 -2.78
N SER A 69 -0.40 11.04 -3.44
CA SER A 69 -0.68 12.47 -3.53
C SER A 69 -1.85 12.68 -4.50
N ARG A 70 -3.00 13.14 -3.99
CA ARG A 70 -4.09 13.64 -4.82
C ARG A 70 -3.86 15.13 -4.99
N LYS A 71 -3.61 15.61 -6.22
CA LYS A 71 -3.70 17.06 -6.48
C LYS A 71 -5.14 17.46 -6.18
N ALA A 72 -5.33 18.35 -5.21
CA ALA A 72 -6.62 18.99 -4.99
C ALA A 72 -6.89 19.90 -6.19
N THR A 73 -7.70 19.43 -7.14
CA THR A 73 -8.30 20.33 -8.14
C THR A 73 -9.35 21.15 -7.40
N LEU A 74 -8.99 22.36 -6.97
CA LEU A 74 -9.97 23.35 -6.55
C LEU A 74 -10.83 23.69 -7.77
N LEU A 75 -12.02 23.07 -7.86
CA LEU A 75 -13.09 23.57 -8.71
C LEU A 75 -13.56 24.87 -8.06
N GLN A 76 -13.03 26.00 -8.53
CA GLN A 76 -13.64 27.30 -8.27
C GLN A 76 -14.90 27.39 -9.14
N TYR A 77 -16.05 27.49 -8.49
CA TYR A 77 -17.32 27.89 -9.09
C TYR A 77 -17.53 29.39 -8.87
#